data_AF-A0A521I144-F1
#
_entry.id   AF-A0A521I144-F1
#
_cell.length_a   1.000
_cell.length_b   1.000
_cell.length_c   1.000
_cell.angle_alpha   90.00
_cell.angle_beta   90.00
_cell.angle_gamma   90.00
#
_symmetry.space_group_name_H-M   'P 1'
#
loop_
_entity.id
_entity.type
_entity.pdbx_description
1 polymer ?
#
loop_
_entity_poly.entity_id
_entity_poly.type
_entity_poly.pdbx_seq_one_letter_code
_entity_poly.pdbx_strand_id
1 'polypeptide(L)'
;MDSTNGVPPSGIVTFLFTDIEGSTALWERMPEAMKHALAQHDQILHFAIAKHDGYAFKQIGDAFQAAFVAPNDALETALDVQRALRDAAWGETGPLRVRMGIHTGPEEWLGTDYAVSHTLNRVARIMSAGHGGEILISSETMELVTGSMPPEAHLRDLGKHRLKGLKIHEHIFQLVVPDLPSEFPPLNVLDSYNAHFETVARSLSENRVVPFLGASVNLVGRSTDKPWQFGQSDFLPIGAELAEHLARTFNYPSSEPRDLVRVSQFAAVKAGIGPLYDELRKVFKTEYQPTPLHLFFAMLPRLLRERGFPPELMVVTTNYDDALERAFHAMNEPFDLVTYIAEGEMRGKFMHTSPDGKARPIDKPNKYLGLAPDERTTILKIHGVVDRNNRARDSYVITEDHYIDYLAHKDIAQQLPAQLLEKMSWSHFLFLGYSLRDWNLRVILHRIWGEQKFKYKAWAVSDLNFMGEKPLPLEQEFWRLRDVDIIKMPLDDYVESLQERVESLKQEGFAASPSALSAQGIAAQPNGAEG
;
A
#
# COMPACT_ATOMS: atom_id res chain seq x y z
N MET A 1 -3.82 27.95 18.93
CA MET A 1 -3.87 29.05 17.95
C MET A 1 -3.10 30.20 18.56
N ASP A 2 -1.78 30.17 18.44
CA ASP A 2 -0.96 31.34 18.69
C ASP A 2 -0.15 31.51 17.39
N SER A 3 -0.64 32.40 16.54
CA SER A 3 -0.09 32.67 15.22
C SER A 3 1.22 33.44 15.40
N THR A 4 2.34 32.81 15.07
CA THR A 4 3.61 33.51 14.85
C THR A 4 3.38 34.65 13.85
N ASN A 5 3.63 35.89 14.30
CA ASN A 5 3.23 37.17 13.70
C ASN A 5 4.04 37.56 12.43
N GLY A 6 4.24 36.63 11.50
CA GLY A 6 4.93 36.85 10.22
C GLY A 6 3.97 36.79 9.03
N VAL A 7 4.26 37.56 7.97
CA VAL A 7 3.59 37.39 6.67
C VAL A 7 4.11 36.09 6.03
N PRO A 8 3.24 35.15 5.62
CA PRO A 8 3.66 33.91 4.99
C PRO A 8 4.48 34.19 3.71
N PRO A 9 5.66 33.55 3.53
CA PRO A 9 6.45 33.69 2.31
C PRO A 9 5.66 33.29 1.06
N SER A 10 5.91 33.94 -0.08
CA SER A 10 5.33 33.57 -1.39
C SER A 10 6.31 33.95 -2.51
N GLY A 11 6.16 33.36 -3.69
CA GLY A 11 7.13 33.49 -4.78
C GLY A 11 8.12 32.33 -4.72
N ILE A 12 9.41 32.59 -4.56
CA ILE A 12 10.40 31.53 -4.30
C ILE A 12 10.53 31.36 -2.79
N VAL A 13 10.17 30.18 -2.30
CA VAL A 13 10.08 29.87 -0.87
C VAL A 13 10.94 28.66 -0.56
N THR A 14 11.62 28.68 0.59
CA THR A 14 12.32 27.51 1.12
C THR A 14 11.47 26.85 2.19
N PHE A 15 11.23 25.55 2.05
CA PHE A 15 10.45 24.77 3.00
C PHE A 15 11.35 23.85 3.82
N LEU A 16 11.08 23.76 5.11
CA LEU A 16 11.64 22.75 6.03
C LEU A 16 10.49 21.86 6.50
N PHE A 17 10.58 20.57 6.19
CA PHE A 17 9.65 19.56 6.70
C PHE A 17 10.38 18.67 7.70
N THR A 18 9.71 18.36 8.81
CA THR A 18 10.25 17.48 9.85
C THR A 18 9.25 16.40 10.23
N ASP A 19 9.76 15.26 10.72
CA ASP A 19 8.95 14.16 11.25
C ASP A 19 9.79 13.34 12.24
N ILE A 20 9.16 12.80 13.29
CA ILE A 20 9.84 11.95 14.26
C ILE A 20 9.89 10.52 13.74
N GLU A 21 11.10 9.98 13.61
CA GLU A 21 11.30 8.59 13.23
C GLU A 21 10.75 7.65 14.31
N GLY A 22 9.85 6.74 13.92
CA GLY A 22 9.38 5.65 14.78
C GLY A 22 8.49 6.09 15.95
N SER A 23 7.96 7.32 15.95
CA SER A 23 7.13 7.83 17.04
C SER A 23 5.84 7.04 17.28
N THR A 24 5.28 6.39 16.26
CA THR A 24 4.13 5.48 16.39
C THR A 24 4.37 4.39 17.45
N ALA A 25 5.55 3.76 17.45
CA ALA A 25 5.89 2.72 18.40
C ALA A 25 6.14 3.27 19.82
N LEU A 26 6.64 4.51 19.93
CA LEU A 26 6.80 5.19 21.22
C LEU A 26 5.44 5.52 21.86
N TRP A 27 4.47 5.96 21.05
CA TRP A 27 3.10 6.22 21.49
C TRP A 27 2.40 4.97 22.05
N GLU A 28 2.66 3.78 21.51
CA GLU A 28 2.13 2.53 22.07
C GLU A 28 2.76 2.16 23.39
N ARG A 29 4.10 2.16 23.42
CA ARG A 29 4.83 1.62 24.55
C ARG A 29 4.69 2.52 25.77
N MET A 30 4.67 3.84 25.56
CA MET A 30 4.79 4.83 26.62
C MET A 30 3.98 6.12 26.30
N PRO A 31 2.64 6.04 26.21
CA PRO A 31 1.81 7.16 25.76
C PRO A 31 1.94 8.42 26.62
N GLU A 32 2.00 8.28 27.95
CA GLU A 32 2.14 9.44 28.84
C GLU A 32 3.51 10.11 28.72
N ALA A 33 4.59 9.33 28.63
CA ALA A 33 5.93 9.87 28.42
C ALA A 33 6.03 10.55 27.05
N MET A 34 5.47 9.93 26.00
CA MET A 34 5.46 10.47 24.64
C MET A 34 4.68 11.78 24.54
N LYS A 35 3.59 11.95 25.31
CA LYS A 35 2.86 13.22 25.37
C LYS A 35 3.70 14.38 25.89
N HIS A 36 4.50 14.14 26.94
CA HIS A 36 5.41 15.15 27.49
C HIS A 36 6.58 15.42 26.53
N ALA A 37 7.15 14.37 25.96
CA ALA A 37 8.23 14.49 24.98
C ALA A 37 7.76 15.26 23.73
N LEU A 38 6.56 14.98 23.22
CA LEU A 38 6.01 15.72 22.08
C LEU A 38 5.82 17.21 22.39
N ALA A 39 5.34 17.56 23.59
CA ALA A 39 5.21 18.97 23.97
C ALA A 39 6.57 19.70 24.00
N GLN A 40 7.63 19.04 24.47
CA GLN A 40 8.98 19.59 24.47
C GLN A 40 9.57 19.69 23.05
N HIS A 41 9.34 18.68 22.21
CA HIS A 41 9.68 18.70 20.79
C HIS A 41 9.04 19.91 20.09
N ASP A 42 7.73 20.10 20.26
CA ASP A 42 6.98 21.19 19.63
C ASP A 42 7.52 22.56 20.07
N GLN A 43 7.89 22.72 21.34
CA GLN A 43 8.52 23.94 21.85
C GLN A 43 9.87 24.22 21.19
N ILE A 44 10.72 23.19 21.03
CA ILE A 44 12.02 23.32 20.36
C ILE A 44 11.83 23.78 18.91
N LEU A 45 10.92 23.15 18.18
CA LEU A 45 10.62 23.46 16.78
C LEU A 45 10.09 24.88 16.64
N HIS A 46 9.06 25.25 17.41
CA HIS A 46 8.50 26.60 17.36
C HIS A 46 9.54 27.68 17.70
N PHE A 47 10.37 27.45 18.72
CA PHE A 47 11.41 28.40 19.11
C PHE A 47 12.45 28.59 18.01
N ALA A 48 12.97 27.50 17.44
CA ALA A 48 13.99 27.58 16.40
C ALA A 48 13.44 28.20 15.10
N ILE A 49 12.23 27.81 14.68
CA ILE A 49 11.58 28.37 13.50
C ILE A 49 11.38 29.88 13.68
N ALA A 50 10.88 30.32 14.83
CA ALA A 50 10.68 31.74 15.09
C ALA A 50 11.99 32.54 15.23
N LYS A 51 13.06 31.92 15.75
CA LYS A 51 14.39 32.54 15.89
C LYS A 51 15.00 32.93 14.54
N HIS A 52 14.71 32.17 13.49
CA HIS A 52 15.23 32.36 12.14
C HIS A 52 14.15 32.84 11.17
N ASP A 53 13.22 33.66 11.65
CA ASP A 53 12.19 34.32 10.83
C ASP A 53 11.35 33.37 9.95
N GLY A 54 11.21 32.11 10.39
CA GLY A 54 10.41 31.10 9.73
C GLY A 54 8.94 31.16 10.09
N TYR A 55 8.10 30.66 9.18
CA TYR A 55 6.65 30.58 9.35
C TYR A 55 6.20 29.13 9.41
N ALA A 56 5.81 28.65 10.59
CA ALA A 56 5.22 27.32 10.78
C ALA A 56 3.74 27.35 10.33
N PHE A 57 3.46 26.89 9.12
CA PHE A 57 2.11 26.94 8.55
C PHE A 57 1.28 25.69 8.83
N LYS A 58 1.93 24.55 9.12
CA LYS A 58 1.23 23.28 9.34
C LYS A 58 1.95 22.40 10.35
N GLN A 59 1.16 21.80 11.23
CA GLN A 59 1.58 20.74 12.14
C GLN A 59 0.58 19.59 12.05
N ILE A 60 1.07 18.38 11.76
CA ILE A 60 0.24 17.16 11.67
C ILE A 60 0.83 16.13 12.62
N GLY A 61 0.23 15.99 13.80
CA GLY A 61 0.79 15.17 14.87
C GLY A 61 2.14 15.75 15.32
N ASP A 62 3.21 15.01 15.03
CA ASP A 62 4.60 15.33 15.35
C ASP A 62 5.42 15.79 14.13
N ALA A 63 4.78 15.91 12.96
CA ALA A 63 5.40 16.47 11.77
C ALA A 63 5.18 17.99 11.70
N PHE A 64 6.23 18.75 11.40
CA PHE A 64 6.17 20.20 11.18
C PHE A 64 6.45 20.55 9.73
N GLN A 65 5.77 21.58 9.24
CA GLN A 65 6.04 22.20 7.96
C GLN A 65 6.21 23.71 8.17
N ALA A 66 7.38 24.20 7.81
CA ALA A 66 7.76 25.60 7.94
C ALA A 66 8.25 26.17 6.60
N ALA A 67 8.00 27.46 6.41
CA ALA A 67 8.36 28.22 5.22
C ALA A 67 9.29 29.38 5.59
N PHE A 68 10.29 29.63 4.75
CA PHE A 68 11.34 30.63 4.94
C PHE A 68 11.55 31.44 3.66
N VAL A 69 11.81 32.73 3.81
CA VAL A 69 12.22 33.59 2.70
C VAL A 69 13.66 33.28 2.30
N ALA A 70 14.59 33.23 3.26
CA ALA A 70 15.99 32.93 2.99
C ALA A 70 16.27 31.42 3.17
N PRO A 71 16.95 30.77 2.20
CA PRO A 71 17.33 29.37 2.33
C PRO A 71 18.23 29.07 3.55
N ASN A 72 19.15 29.99 3.89
CA ASN A 72 20.05 29.81 5.05
C ASN A 72 19.30 29.76 6.38
N ASP A 73 18.20 30.48 6.51
CA ASP A 73 17.39 30.49 7.74
C ASP A 73 16.79 29.10 7.99
N ALA A 74 16.40 28.39 6.92
CA ALA A 74 15.92 27.00 7.02
C ALA A 74 17.05 26.03 7.43
N LEU A 75 18.28 26.23 6.94
CA LEU A 75 19.45 25.45 7.35
C LEU A 75 19.80 25.67 8.81
N GLU A 76 19.90 26.92 9.23
CA GLU A 76 20.23 27.29 10.61
C GLU A 76 19.13 26.81 11.58
N THR A 77 17.86 26.89 11.16
CA THR A 77 16.75 26.29 11.90
C THR A 77 16.95 24.78 12.06
N ALA A 78 17.24 24.06 10.98
CA ALA A 78 17.41 22.61 11.03
C ALA A 78 18.58 22.20 11.95
N LEU A 79 19.70 22.93 11.90
CA LEU A 79 20.85 22.70 12.79
C LEU A 79 20.52 22.99 14.25
N ASP A 80 19.90 24.13 14.54
CA ASP A 80 19.49 24.50 15.90
C ASP A 80 18.50 23.51 16.49
N VAL A 81 17.54 23.04 15.68
CA VAL A 81 16.61 21.99 16.11
C VAL A 81 17.35 20.69 16.41
N GLN A 82 18.19 20.18 15.52
CA GLN A 82 18.91 18.92 15.79
C GLN A 82 19.79 19.01 17.04
N ARG A 83 20.45 20.14 17.26
CA ARG A 83 21.25 20.40 18.47
C ARG A 83 20.39 20.44 19.73
N ALA A 84 19.28 21.17 19.70
CA ALA A 84 18.36 21.25 20.82
C ALA A 84 17.70 19.89 21.13
N LEU A 85 17.38 19.09 20.12
CA LEU A 85 16.85 17.74 20.30
C LEU A 85 17.89 16.79 20.91
N ARG A 86 19.17 16.90 20.51
CA ARG A 86 20.29 16.15 21.10
C ARG A 86 20.47 16.48 22.58
N ASP A 87 20.40 17.77 22.93
CA ASP A 87 20.70 18.27 24.27
C ASP A 87 19.50 18.19 25.23
N ALA A 88 18.30 17.95 24.70
CA ALA A 88 17.08 17.80 25.47
C ALA A 88 17.07 16.56 26.37
N ALA A 89 16.55 16.74 27.59
CA ALA A 89 16.34 15.65 28.54
C ALA A 89 14.97 14.98 28.31
N TRP A 90 14.96 13.85 27.61
CA TRP A 90 13.72 13.18 27.17
C TRP A 90 13.10 12.20 28.17
N GLY A 91 13.77 11.92 29.29
CA GLY A 91 13.28 10.99 30.30
C GLY A 91 13.08 9.57 29.73
N GLU A 92 11.92 8.97 30.02
CA GLU A 92 11.61 7.57 29.70
C GLU A 92 11.50 7.27 28.20
N THR A 93 11.24 8.27 27.35
CA THR A 93 11.16 8.03 25.90
C THR A 93 12.52 7.70 25.28
N GLY A 94 13.60 8.15 25.91
CA GLY A 94 14.89 8.29 25.26
C GLY A 94 14.85 9.39 24.18
N PRO A 95 15.98 9.62 23.50
CA PRO A 95 16.10 10.70 22.51
C PRO A 95 15.15 10.52 21.34
N LEU A 96 14.40 11.58 21.01
CA LEU A 96 13.57 11.62 19.82
C LEU A 96 14.45 11.90 18.60
N ARG A 97 14.38 11.04 17.58
CA ARG A 97 15.16 11.19 16.35
C ARG A 97 14.30 11.83 15.27
N VAL A 98 14.58 13.09 14.93
CA VAL A 98 13.82 13.84 13.92
C VAL A 98 14.55 13.84 12.60
N ARG A 99 13.88 13.42 11.53
CA ARG A 99 14.39 13.55 10.16
C ARG A 99 13.90 14.85 9.55
N MET A 100 14.70 15.45 8.68
CA MET A 100 14.40 16.76 8.08
C MET A 100 14.68 16.77 6.59
N GLY A 101 13.84 17.48 5.84
CA GLY A 101 14.04 17.76 4.42
C GLY A 101 13.89 19.24 4.13
N ILE A 102 14.79 19.79 3.32
CA ILE A 102 14.79 21.18 2.87
C ILE A 102 14.74 21.23 1.35
N HIS A 103 13.84 22.04 0.81
CA HIS A 103 13.71 22.28 -0.61
C HIS A 103 13.23 23.71 -0.89
N THR A 104 13.74 24.30 -1.97
CA THR A 104 13.39 25.64 -2.41
C THR A 104 12.71 25.57 -3.78
N GLY A 105 11.54 26.20 -3.90
CA GLY A 105 10.79 26.21 -5.14
C GLY A 105 9.71 27.29 -5.17
N PRO A 106 9.03 27.48 -6.32
CA PRO A 106 7.95 28.44 -6.44
C PRO A 106 6.71 27.97 -5.67
N GLU A 107 6.08 28.87 -4.91
CA GLU A 107 4.84 28.60 -4.20
C GLU A 107 4.03 29.87 -3.92
N GLU A 108 2.70 29.74 -3.87
CA GLU A 108 1.77 30.84 -3.55
C GLU A 108 0.98 30.54 -2.27
N TRP A 109 0.90 31.53 -1.37
CA TRP A 109 0.06 31.45 -0.18
C TRP A 109 -1.42 31.70 -0.53
N LEU A 110 -2.29 30.73 -0.28
CA LEU A 110 -3.73 30.82 -0.58
C LEU A 110 -4.56 31.42 0.56
N GLY A 111 -3.92 32.13 1.48
CA GLY A 111 -4.57 32.77 2.63
C GLY A 111 -4.65 31.89 3.88
N THR A 112 -4.91 30.59 3.71
CA THR A 112 -5.05 29.63 4.84
C THR A 112 -4.02 28.51 4.86
N ASP A 113 -3.53 28.10 3.69
CA ASP A 113 -2.48 27.10 3.50
C ASP A 113 -1.78 27.40 2.17
N TYR A 114 -0.68 26.72 1.91
CA TYR A 114 -0.08 26.65 0.58
C TYR A 114 -0.87 25.67 -0.30
N ALA A 115 -0.82 25.86 -1.62
CA ALA A 115 -1.47 24.93 -2.55
C ALA A 115 -0.82 23.54 -2.44
N VAL A 116 -1.60 22.47 -2.58
CA VAL A 116 -1.02 21.14 -2.79
C VAL A 116 -0.26 21.19 -4.12
N SER A 117 1.07 21.21 -4.04
CA SER A 117 1.93 21.54 -5.17
C SER A 117 3.10 20.56 -5.34
N HIS A 118 3.79 20.67 -6.48
CA HIS A 118 5.02 19.93 -6.71
C HIS A 118 6.12 20.26 -5.70
N THR A 119 6.22 21.53 -5.27
CA THR A 119 7.24 21.99 -4.30
C THR A 119 7.04 21.33 -2.93
N LEU A 120 5.82 21.35 -2.40
CA LEU A 120 5.50 20.72 -1.11
C LEU A 120 5.60 19.19 -1.15
N ASN A 121 5.19 18.59 -2.26
CA ASN A 121 5.36 17.15 -2.45
C ASN A 121 6.84 16.79 -2.48
N ARG A 122 7.69 17.55 -3.17
CA ARG A 122 9.13 17.27 -3.27
C ARG A 122 9.81 17.35 -1.91
N VAL A 123 9.59 18.42 -1.12
CA VAL A 123 10.20 18.54 0.22
C VAL A 123 9.78 17.40 1.16
N ALA A 124 8.50 16.98 1.10
CA ALA A 124 8.01 15.86 1.89
C ALA A 124 8.70 14.54 1.52
N ARG A 125 9.00 14.33 0.23
CA ARG A 125 9.69 13.13 -0.25
C ARG A 125 11.19 13.15 0.07
N ILE A 126 11.83 14.31 0.02
CA ILE A 126 13.22 14.49 0.47
C ILE A 126 13.33 14.16 1.96
N MET A 127 12.49 14.74 2.81
CA MET A 127 12.44 14.43 4.25
C MET A 127 12.21 12.92 4.48
N SER A 128 11.26 12.33 3.76
CA SER A 128 10.91 10.91 3.92
C SER A 128 12.01 9.93 3.50
N ALA A 129 12.94 10.37 2.64
CA ALA A 129 14.09 9.57 2.23
C ALA A 129 15.16 9.46 3.34
N GLY A 130 15.20 10.43 4.26
CA GLY A 130 16.16 10.46 5.35
C GLY A 130 15.77 9.62 6.57
N HIS A 131 16.73 9.50 7.48
CA HIS A 131 16.62 8.82 8.77
C HIS A 131 16.58 9.81 9.92
N GLY A 132 16.16 9.37 11.10
CA GLY A 132 16.08 10.22 12.28
C GLY A 132 17.46 10.80 12.68
N GLY A 133 17.55 12.12 12.76
CA GLY A 133 18.78 12.89 12.97
C GLY A 133 19.40 13.44 11.68
N GLU A 134 18.93 13.00 10.51
CA GLU A 134 19.47 13.38 9.21
C GLU A 134 18.75 14.62 8.65
N ILE A 135 19.52 15.53 8.03
CA ILE A 135 19.01 16.71 7.34
C ILE A 135 19.38 16.57 5.85
N LEU A 136 18.36 16.44 5.01
CA LEU A 136 18.50 16.28 3.57
C LEU A 136 18.06 17.53 2.81
N ILE A 137 18.75 17.84 1.72
CA ILE A 137 18.61 19.08 0.95
C ILE A 137 18.57 18.76 -0.55
N SER A 138 17.71 19.46 -1.30
CA SER A 138 17.66 19.35 -2.77
C SER A 138 18.78 20.14 -3.47
N SER A 139 19.02 19.88 -4.76
CA SER A 139 19.91 20.70 -5.59
C SER A 139 19.56 22.18 -5.58
N GLU A 140 18.29 22.53 -5.73
CA GLU A 140 17.84 23.92 -5.80
C GLU A 140 18.19 24.68 -4.52
N THR A 141 18.03 24.06 -3.35
CA THR A 141 18.46 24.67 -2.09
C THR A 141 19.98 24.70 -1.98
N MET A 142 20.68 23.62 -2.35
CA MET A 142 22.14 23.54 -2.32
C MET A 142 22.80 24.69 -3.10
N GLU A 143 22.31 24.97 -4.31
CA GLU A 143 22.82 26.03 -5.17
C GLU A 143 22.71 27.42 -4.52
N LEU A 144 21.63 27.65 -3.76
CA LEU A 144 21.36 28.93 -3.12
C LEU A 144 22.16 29.16 -1.83
N VAL A 145 22.68 28.11 -1.20
CA VAL A 145 23.27 28.18 0.16
C VAL A 145 24.78 28.03 0.16
N THR A 146 25.36 27.42 -0.87
CA THR A 146 26.80 27.06 -0.94
C THR A 146 27.74 28.25 -0.66
N GLY A 147 27.36 29.47 -1.02
CA GLY A 147 28.18 30.68 -0.78
C GLY A 147 28.08 31.28 0.63
N SER A 148 27.20 30.76 1.48
CA SER A 148 26.81 31.35 2.76
C SER A 148 26.56 30.31 3.85
N MET A 149 27.16 29.13 3.70
CA MET A 149 27.05 28.06 4.69
C MET A 149 27.71 28.46 6.02
N PRO A 150 27.21 27.96 7.16
CA PRO A 150 27.90 28.08 8.43
C PRO A 150 29.33 27.54 8.33
N PRO A 151 30.35 28.15 9.00
CA PRO A 151 31.76 27.85 8.77
C PRO A 151 32.16 26.36 8.94
N GLU A 152 31.44 25.62 9.80
CA GLU A 152 31.70 24.21 10.08
C GLU A 152 30.76 23.26 9.32
N ALA A 153 29.78 23.81 8.60
CA ALA A 153 28.82 23.05 7.83
C ALA A 153 29.31 22.81 6.41
N HIS A 154 29.08 21.60 5.90
CA HIS A 154 29.28 21.27 4.50
C HIS A 154 28.16 20.36 4.00
N LEU A 155 28.05 20.26 2.67
CA LEU A 155 27.08 19.41 2.01
C LEU A 155 27.77 18.17 1.45
N ARG A 156 27.37 17.00 1.93
CA ARG A 156 27.82 15.71 1.41
C ARG A 156 26.89 15.30 0.27
N ASP A 157 27.44 15.07 -0.90
CA ASP A 157 26.68 14.59 -2.06
C ASP A 157 26.28 13.11 -1.86
N LEU A 158 24.97 12.84 -1.87
CA LEU A 158 24.42 11.48 -1.78
C LEU A 158 23.99 10.91 -3.14
N GLY A 159 24.12 11.67 -4.22
CA GLY A 159 23.81 11.26 -5.59
C GLY A 159 22.35 11.50 -6.00
N LYS A 160 22.00 10.96 -7.17
CA LYS A 160 20.66 11.08 -7.79
C LYS A 160 19.83 9.83 -7.51
N HIS A 161 18.61 10.03 -7.01
CA HIS A 161 17.72 8.95 -6.59
C HIS A 161 16.28 9.18 -7.07
N ARG A 162 15.57 8.10 -7.43
CA ARG A 162 14.12 8.20 -7.65
C ARG A 162 13.42 8.16 -6.28
N LEU A 163 12.89 9.30 -5.85
CA LEU A 163 12.11 9.37 -4.61
C LEU A 163 10.68 8.87 -4.85
N LYS A 164 10.07 8.31 -3.81
CA LYS A 164 8.68 7.84 -3.83
C LYS A 164 7.75 8.98 -4.28
N GLY A 165 6.85 8.76 -5.23
CA GLY A 165 5.87 9.70 -5.76
C GLY A 165 6.43 10.72 -6.72
N LEU A 166 7.75 10.71 -6.99
CA LEU A 166 8.40 11.61 -7.94
C LEU A 166 8.90 10.82 -9.15
N LYS A 167 8.55 11.30 -10.35
CA LYS A 167 8.95 10.65 -11.61
C LYS A 167 10.40 10.94 -12.00
N ILE A 168 10.94 12.08 -11.56
CA ILE A 168 12.31 12.48 -11.86
C ILE A 168 13.26 12.06 -10.74
N HIS A 169 14.53 11.85 -11.10
CA HIS A 169 15.56 11.61 -10.10
C HIS A 169 15.90 12.94 -9.42
N GLU A 170 15.84 12.96 -8.09
CA GLU A 170 16.25 14.08 -7.27
C GLU A 170 17.71 13.87 -6.85
N HIS A 171 18.53 14.91 -6.97
CA HIS A 171 19.89 14.89 -6.44
C HIS A 171 19.85 15.38 -5.00
N ILE A 172 20.29 14.53 -4.08
CA ILE A 172 20.17 14.75 -2.64
C ILE A 172 21.52 15.04 -2.01
N PHE A 173 21.54 16.02 -1.12
CA PHE A 173 22.69 16.36 -0.30
C PHE A 173 22.35 16.21 1.18
N GLN A 174 23.30 15.75 1.97
CA GLN A 174 23.19 15.74 3.42
C GLN A 174 23.93 16.94 4.00
N LEU A 175 23.27 17.68 4.89
CA LEU A 175 23.94 18.70 5.69
C LEU A 175 24.74 18.04 6.82
N VAL A 176 26.04 18.33 6.87
CA VAL A 176 26.96 17.73 7.84
C VAL A 176 27.66 18.83 8.63
N VAL A 177 27.61 18.70 9.96
CA VAL A 177 28.37 19.51 10.93
C VAL A 177 29.09 18.58 11.92
N PRO A 178 30.23 18.98 12.51
CA PRO A 178 31.04 18.10 13.36
C PRO A 178 30.34 17.62 14.64
N ASP A 179 29.36 18.38 15.15
CA ASP A 179 28.71 18.12 16.44
C ASP A 179 27.41 17.32 16.35
N LEU A 180 26.99 16.93 15.13
CA LEU A 180 25.81 16.11 14.89
C LEU A 180 26.18 14.78 14.20
N PRO A 181 25.34 13.73 14.32
CA PRO A 181 25.56 12.48 13.58
C PRO A 181 25.63 12.73 12.07
N SER A 182 26.62 12.11 11.42
CA SER A 182 26.87 12.27 9.98
C SER A 182 26.80 10.95 9.21
N GLU A 183 26.77 9.82 9.91
CA GLU A 183 26.71 8.48 9.31
C GLU A 183 25.31 7.88 9.53
N PHE A 184 24.62 7.59 8.43
CA PHE A 184 23.26 7.04 8.40
C PHE A 184 23.20 5.82 7.48
N PRO A 185 22.19 4.94 7.63
CA PRO A 185 21.92 3.89 6.65
C PRO A 185 21.64 4.49 5.25
N PRO A 186 21.69 3.67 4.17
CA PRO A 186 21.29 4.13 2.84
C PRO A 186 19.92 4.80 2.84
N LEU A 187 19.72 5.81 1.99
CA LEU A 187 18.47 6.55 1.89
C LEU A 187 17.28 5.62 1.63
N ASN A 188 16.12 5.95 2.20
CA ASN A 188 14.85 5.25 2.05
C ASN A 188 14.16 5.57 0.70
N VAL A 189 14.89 5.40 -0.40
CA VAL A 189 14.48 5.71 -1.78
C VAL A 189 13.95 4.48 -2.52
N LEU A 190 13.41 4.62 -3.74
CA LEU A 190 12.88 3.48 -4.49
C LEU A 190 13.94 2.39 -4.73
N ASP A 191 15.18 2.78 -5.01
CA ASP A 191 16.30 1.85 -5.25
C ASP A 191 16.65 0.99 -4.03
N SER A 192 16.32 1.45 -2.81
CA SER A 192 16.50 0.64 -1.59
C SER A 192 15.62 -0.62 -1.56
N TYR A 193 14.56 -0.65 -2.38
CA TYR A 193 13.64 -1.78 -2.52
C TYR A 193 13.98 -2.71 -3.70
N ASN A 194 15.12 -2.52 -4.37
CA ASN A 194 15.50 -3.34 -5.54
C ASN A 194 15.53 -4.85 -5.22
N ALA A 195 16.10 -5.25 -4.08
CA ALA A 195 16.12 -6.65 -3.65
C ALA A 195 14.71 -7.23 -3.39
N HIS A 196 13.79 -6.38 -2.94
CA HIS A 196 12.38 -6.75 -2.76
C HIS A 196 11.72 -6.98 -4.12
N PHE A 197 11.81 -6.02 -5.03
CA PHE A 197 11.24 -6.16 -6.39
C PHE A 197 11.84 -7.33 -7.15
N GLU A 198 13.14 -7.61 -6.99
CA GLU A 198 13.80 -8.82 -7.47
C GLU A 198 13.16 -10.10 -6.97
N THR A 199 12.94 -10.17 -5.66
CA THR A 199 12.35 -11.34 -5.02
C THR A 199 10.92 -11.56 -5.49
N VAL A 200 10.11 -10.50 -5.54
CA VAL A 200 8.70 -10.57 -5.95
C VAL A 200 8.59 -10.89 -7.44
N ALA A 201 9.32 -10.20 -8.32
CA ALA A 201 9.26 -10.42 -9.76
C ALA A 201 9.69 -11.85 -10.13
N ARG A 202 10.77 -12.36 -9.53
CA ARG A 202 11.19 -13.76 -9.71
C ARG A 202 10.12 -14.72 -9.21
N SER A 203 9.59 -14.52 -8.01
CA SER A 203 8.56 -15.40 -7.45
C SER A 203 7.25 -15.38 -8.25
N LEU A 204 6.87 -14.23 -8.82
CA LEU A 204 5.75 -14.11 -9.77
C LEU A 204 6.02 -14.93 -11.03
N SER A 205 7.23 -14.86 -11.59
CA SER A 205 7.62 -15.64 -12.76
C SER A 205 7.64 -17.15 -12.52
N GLU A 206 7.71 -17.58 -11.27
CA GLU A 206 7.63 -18.98 -10.87
C GLU A 206 6.22 -19.40 -10.43
N ASN A 207 5.22 -18.52 -10.59
CA ASN A 207 3.85 -18.70 -10.13
C ASN A 207 3.79 -19.07 -8.63
N ARG A 208 4.57 -18.35 -7.81
CA ARG A 208 4.66 -18.55 -6.34
C ARG A 208 4.30 -17.31 -5.53
N VAL A 209 3.52 -16.38 -6.10
CA VAL A 209 2.99 -15.21 -5.38
C VAL A 209 1.49 -15.16 -5.57
N VAL A 210 0.76 -15.01 -4.47
CA VAL A 210 -0.68 -14.73 -4.47
C VAL A 210 -0.88 -13.27 -4.06
N PRO A 211 -1.19 -12.37 -5.01
CA PRO A 211 -1.57 -11.01 -4.69
C PRO A 211 -2.92 -10.98 -3.97
N PHE A 212 -2.97 -10.23 -2.88
CA PHE A 212 -4.17 -9.88 -2.16
C PHE A 212 -4.47 -8.41 -2.45
N LEU A 213 -5.67 -8.10 -2.95
CA LEU A 213 -6.09 -6.75 -3.29
C LEU A 213 -7.20 -6.26 -2.35
N GLY A 214 -6.96 -5.14 -1.67
CA GLY A 214 -7.92 -4.45 -0.81
C GLY A 214 -8.58 -3.25 -1.48
N ALA A 215 -9.47 -2.55 -0.78
CA ALA A 215 -10.25 -1.45 -1.36
C ALA A 215 -9.39 -0.25 -1.80
N SER A 216 -8.23 -0.03 -1.15
CA SER A 216 -7.38 1.12 -1.48
C SER A 216 -6.64 0.97 -2.82
N VAL A 217 -6.69 -0.19 -3.48
CA VAL A 217 -6.20 -0.31 -4.87
C VAL A 217 -7.00 0.57 -5.85
N ASN A 218 -8.20 1.01 -5.46
CA ASN A 218 -9.03 1.95 -6.20
C ASN A 218 -8.51 3.40 -6.13
N LEU A 219 -7.51 3.68 -5.28
CA LEU A 219 -6.83 4.97 -5.23
C LEU A 219 -5.68 5.08 -6.24
N VAL A 220 -5.22 3.95 -6.80
CA VAL A 220 -4.11 3.96 -7.76
C VAL A 220 -4.53 4.71 -9.02
N GLY A 221 -3.73 5.68 -9.44
CA GLY A 221 -3.99 6.58 -10.57
C GLY A 221 -5.02 7.68 -10.29
N ARG A 222 -5.52 7.80 -9.05
CA ARG A 222 -6.51 8.80 -8.65
C ARG A 222 -5.84 10.04 -8.06
N SER A 223 -6.34 11.22 -8.43
CA SER A 223 -5.88 12.49 -7.86
C SER A 223 -6.40 12.68 -6.43
N THR A 224 -5.52 13.14 -5.52
CA THR A 224 -5.79 13.26 -4.07
C THR A 224 -6.82 14.31 -3.69
N ASP A 225 -7.01 15.29 -4.56
CA ASP A 225 -7.88 16.44 -4.39
C ASP A 225 -9.35 16.15 -4.74
N LYS A 226 -9.64 15.00 -5.34
CA LYS A 226 -10.98 14.66 -5.84
C LYS A 226 -11.62 13.54 -5.02
N PRO A 227 -12.51 13.85 -4.05
CA PRO A 227 -13.29 12.83 -3.35
C PRO A 227 -14.29 12.15 -4.30
N TRP A 228 -14.64 10.90 -4.01
CA TRP A 228 -15.61 10.17 -4.80
C TRP A 228 -17.02 10.70 -4.56
N GLN A 229 -17.77 10.83 -5.64
CA GLN A 229 -19.17 11.23 -5.63
C GLN A 229 -19.97 10.34 -6.58
N PHE A 230 -21.00 9.69 -6.03
CA PHE A 230 -21.87 8.81 -6.80
C PHE A 230 -22.47 9.54 -8.02
N GLY A 231 -22.34 8.91 -9.19
CA GLY A 231 -22.84 9.43 -10.47
C GLY A 231 -22.01 10.55 -11.12
N GLN A 232 -20.94 11.03 -10.46
CA GLN A 232 -20.07 12.09 -11.00
C GLN A 232 -18.62 11.62 -11.20
N SER A 233 -18.14 10.72 -10.34
CA SER A 233 -16.80 10.16 -10.43
C SER A 233 -16.72 9.04 -11.49
N ASP A 234 -15.59 8.98 -12.19
CA ASP A 234 -15.20 7.93 -13.13
C ASP A 234 -14.32 6.83 -12.50
N PHE A 235 -14.01 6.96 -11.21
CA PHE A 235 -13.27 6.00 -10.39
C PHE A 235 -14.15 5.40 -9.27
N LEU A 236 -13.73 4.25 -8.74
CA LEU A 236 -14.42 3.53 -7.67
C LEU A 236 -14.26 4.23 -6.29
N PRO A 237 -15.25 4.08 -5.39
CA PRO A 237 -15.11 4.53 -4.01
C PRO A 237 -14.13 3.64 -3.22
N ILE A 238 -13.54 4.22 -2.17
CA ILE A 238 -12.98 3.46 -1.04
C ILE A 238 -14.03 3.24 0.06
N GLY A 239 -13.72 2.40 1.05
CA GLY A 239 -14.66 2.04 2.12
C GLY A 239 -15.24 3.24 2.88
N ALA A 240 -14.42 4.23 3.22
CA ALA A 240 -14.86 5.45 3.91
C ALA A 240 -15.84 6.30 3.06
N GLU A 241 -15.60 6.39 1.75
CA GLU A 241 -16.46 7.16 0.84
C GLU A 241 -17.79 6.44 0.59
N LEU A 242 -17.75 5.10 0.50
CA LEU A 242 -18.96 4.29 0.43
C LEU A 242 -19.78 4.41 1.73
N ALA A 243 -19.13 4.39 2.89
CA ALA A 243 -19.78 4.56 4.18
C ALA A 243 -20.50 5.92 4.25
N GLU A 244 -19.85 7.00 3.78
CA GLU A 244 -20.45 8.33 3.72
C GLU A 244 -21.69 8.38 2.80
N HIS A 245 -21.62 7.73 1.64
CA HIS A 245 -22.75 7.67 0.70
C HIS A 245 -23.93 6.88 1.27
N LEU A 246 -23.68 5.73 1.88
CA LEU A 246 -24.71 4.93 2.54
C LEU A 246 -25.30 5.68 3.75
N ALA A 247 -24.47 6.38 4.52
CA ALA A 247 -24.90 7.17 5.67
C ALA A 247 -25.90 8.25 5.24
N ARG A 248 -25.62 8.97 4.14
CA ARG A 248 -26.54 9.95 3.57
C ARG A 248 -27.81 9.28 3.04
N THR A 249 -27.66 8.22 2.27
CA THR A 249 -28.79 7.53 1.61
C THR A 249 -29.79 6.95 2.60
N PHE A 250 -29.31 6.36 3.70
CA PHE A 250 -30.17 5.70 4.70
C PHE A 250 -30.47 6.58 5.93
N ASN A 251 -30.04 7.84 5.91
CA ASN A 251 -30.18 8.80 7.02
C ASN A 251 -29.59 8.25 8.33
N TYR A 252 -28.30 7.88 8.29
CA TYR A 252 -27.51 7.46 9.44
C TYR A 252 -27.22 8.66 10.37
N PRO A 253 -27.30 8.49 11.70
CA PRO A 253 -27.09 9.58 12.65
C PRO A 253 -25.71 10.25 12.50
N SER A 254 -25.68 11.59 12.46
CA SER A 254 -24.43 12.35 12.36
C SER A 254 -23.56 12.28 13.62
N SER A 255 -24.15 11.90 14.77
CA SER A 255 -23.45 11.73 16.05
C SER A 255 -22.69 10.41 16.17
N GLU A 256 -22.90 9.45 15.26
CA GLU A 256 -22.30 8.13 15.35
C GLU A 256 -21.08 7.97 14.42
N PRO A 257 -20.11 7.11 14.77
CA PRO A 257 -18.97 6.81 13.91
C PRO A 257 -19.42 6.25 12.56
N ARG A 258 -18.84 6.76 11.47
CA ARG A 258 -19.17 6.38 10.09
C ARG A 258 -18.24 5.29 9.55
N ASP A 259 -18.25 4.14 10.21
CA ASP A 259 -17.61 2.92 9.71
C ASP A 259 -18.53 2.21 8.72
N LEU A 260 -17.97 1.65 7.63
CA LEU A 260 -18.74 1.02 6.57
C LEU A 260 -19.61 -0.13 7.10
N VAL A 261 -19.07 -0.95 8.00
CA VAL A 261 -19.78 -2.12 8.54
C VAL A 261 -20.98 -1.68 9.37
N ARG A 262 -20.77 -0.70 10.27
CA ARG A 262 -21.84 -0.15 11.12
C ARG A 262 -22.93 0.56 10.32
N VAL A 263 -22.55 1.40 9.37
CA VAL A 263 -23.50 2.11 8.51
C VAL A 263 -24.31 1.11 7.68
N SER A 264 -23.67 0.05 7.17
CA SER A 264 -24.33 -1.00 6.42
C SER A 264 -25.28 -1.82 7.29
N GLN A 265 -24.88 -2.15 8.53
CA GLN A 265 -25.76 -2.82 9.50
C GLN A 265 -26.99 -1.96 9.80
N PHE A 266 -26.80 -0.65 10.03
CA PHE A 266 -27.91 0.28 10.24
C PHE A 266 -28.86 0.31 9.05
N ALA A 267 -28.33 0.40 7.82
CA ALA A 267 -29.13 0.38 6.60
C ALA A 267 -29.94 -0.92 6.48
N ALA A 268 -29.30 -2.08 6.75
CA ALA A 268 -29.95 -3.38 6.71
C ALA A 268 -31.06 -3.52 7.76
N VAL A 269 -30.85 -3.05 8.99
CA VAL A 269 -31.85 -3.12 10.07
C VAL A 269 -33.01 -2.15 9.82
N LYS A 270 -32.72 -0.92 9.35
CA LYS A 270 -33.73 0.13 9.21
C LYS A 270 -34.55 0.01 7.93
N ALA A 271 -33.92 -0.32 6.81
CA ALA A 271 -34.56 -0.38 5.50
C ALA A 271 -34.71 -1.82 4.96
N GLY A 272 -34.02 -2.79 5.55
CA GLY A 272 -33.95 -4.16 5.05
C GLY A 272 -32.70 -4.41 4.19
N ILE A 273 -32.29 -5.67 4.13
CA ILE A 273 -31.10 -6.09 3.35
C ILE A 273 -31.25 -5.86 1.85
N GLY A 274 -32.48 -6.03 1.31
CA GLY A 274 -32.77 -5.80 -0.11
C GLY A 274 -32.46 -4.37 -0.55
N PRO A 275 -33.02 -3.33 0.09
CA PRO A 275 -32.69 -1.94 -0.24
C PRO A 275 -31.20 -1.59 -0.11
N LEU A 276 -30.47 -2.18 0.84
CA LEU A 276 -29.01 -2.03 0.90
C LEU A 276 -28.33 -2.63 -0.35
N TYR A 277 -28.69 -3.85 -0.73
CA TYR A 277 -28.19 -4.49 -1.96
C TYR A 277 -28.51 -3.69 -3.22
N ASP A 278 -29.70 -3.09 -3.28
CA ASP A 278 -30.11 -2.24 -4.41
C ASP A 278 -29.21 -1.03 -4.56
N GLU A 279 -28.83 -0.41 -3.44
CA GLU A 279 -27.95 0.75 -3.45
C GLU A 279 -26.50 0.34 -3.79
N LEU A 280 -25.98 -0.72 -3.19
CA LEU A 280 -24.66 -1.26 -3.51
C LEU A 280 -24.54 -1.66 -4.99
N ARG A 281 -25.61 -2.27 -5.55
CA ARG A 281 -25.67 -2.58 -6.97
C ARG A 281 -25.62 -1.34 -7.83
N LYS A 282 -26.34 -0.25 -7.49
CA LYS A 282 -26.25 1.01 -8.25
C LYS A 282 -24.82 1.55 -8.26
N VAL A 283 -24.15 1.54 -7.11
CA VAL A 283 -22.76 1.97 -6.99
C VAL A 283 -21.87 1.11 -7.87
N PHE A 284 -21.77 -0.20 -7.61
CA PHE A 284 -20.77 -1.04 -8.26
C PHE A 284 -21.09 -1.45 -9.70
N LYS A 285 -22.35 -1.32 -10.16
CA LYS A 285 -22.71 -1.48 -11.58
C LYS A 285 -22.38 -0.24 -12.41
N THR A 286 -22.00 0.87 -11.80
CA THR A 286 -21.48 2.03 -12.56
C THR A 286 -20.20 1.63 -13.30
N GLU A 287 -19.99 2.19 -14.49
CA GLU A 287 -18.80 1.91 -15.32
C GLU A 287 -17.63 2.79 -14.92
N TYR A 288 -16.90 2.35 -13.89
CA TYR A 288 -15.65 2.99 -13.48
C TYR A 288 -14.47 2.52 -14.34
N GLN A 289 -13.40 3.29 -14.45
CA GLN A 289 -12.18 2.82 -15.13
C GLN A 289 -11.36 1.89 -14.24
N PRO A 290 -10.85 0.74 -14.75
CA PRO A 290 -9.85 -0.04 -14.03
C PRO A 290 -8.59 0.79 -13.78
N THR A 291 -8.05 0.70 -12.57
CA THR A 291 -6.82 1.41 -12.20
C THR A 291 -5.58 0.79 -12.87
N PRO A 292 -4.43 1.50 -12.93
CA PRO A 292 -3.17 0.93 -13.42
C PRO A 292 -2.79 -0.39 -12.75
N LEU A 293 -3.10 -0.57 -11.45
CA LEU A 293 -2.89 -1.83 -10.74
C LEU A 293 -3.71 -2.99 -11.33
N HIS A 294 -4.99 -2.75 -11.64
CA HIS A 294 -5.85 -3.77 -12.26
C HIS A 294 -5.32 -4.15 -13.65
N LEU A 295 -4.93 -3.14 -14.44
CA LEU A 295 -4.38 -3.34 -15.78
C LEU A 295 -3.06 -4.11 -15.74
N PHE A 296 -2.18 -3.82 -14.77
CA PHE A 296 -0.94 -4.55 -14.57
C PHE A 296 -1.18 -6.04 -14.32
N PHE A 297 -2.04 -6.40 -13.36
CA PHE A 297 -2.33 -7.81 -13.08
C PHE A 297 -3.06 -8.53 -14.23
N ALA A 298 -3.88 -7.81 -15.01
CA ALA A 298 -4.48 -8.36 -16.21
C ALA A 298 -3.48 -8.59 -17.35
N MET A 299 -2.46 -7.75 -17.48
CA MET A 299 -1.41 -7.90 -18.50
C MET A 299 -0.36 -8.97 -18.13
N LEU A 300 -0.14 -9.17 -16.83
CA LEU A 300 0.96 -9.97 -16.31
C LEU A 300 1.02 -11.42 -16.86
N PRO A 301 -0.08 -12.18 -16.98
CA PRO A 301 -0.05 -13.53 -17.54
C PRO A 301 0.53 -13.59 -18.95
N ARG A 302 0.10 -12.66 -19.81
CA ARG A 302 0.60 -12.53 -21.17
C ARG A 302 2.08 -12.20 -21.18
N LEU A 303 2.48 -11.23 -20.36
CA LEU A 303 3.84 -10.73 -20.25
C LEU A 303 4.82 -11.84 -19.83
N LEU A 304 4.39 -12.72 -18.92
CA LEU A 304 5.14 -13.89 -18.47
C LEU A 304 5.23 -14.97 -19.56
N ARG A 305 4.13 -15.26 -20.26
CA ARG A 305 4.14 -16.20 -21.41
C ARG A 305 5.09 -15.76 -22.52
N GLU A 306 5.07 -14.48 -22.88
CA GLU A 306 5.94 -13.91 -23.91
C GLU A 306 7.43 -14.02 -23.53
N ARG A 307 7.73 -14.15 -22.22
CA ARG A 307 9.07 -14.39 -21.68
C ARG A 307 9.36 -15.86 -21.34
N GLY A 308 8.44 -16.78 -21.66
CA GLY A 308 8.60 -18.22 -21.43
C GLY A 308 8.53 -18.65 -19.96
N PHE A 309 7.80 -17.91 -19.13
CA PHE A 309 7.45 -18.28 -17.75
C PHE A 309 6.02 -18.83 -17.69
N PRO A 310 5.65 -19.62 -16.65
CA PRO A 310 4.27 -20.05 -16.43
C PRO A 310 3.31 -18.84 -16.34
N PRO A 311 2.23 -18.80 -17.14
CA PRO A 311 1.32 -17.65 -17.24
C PRO A 311 0.52 -17.33 -15.98
N GLU A 312 0.28 -18.31 -15.13
CA GLU A 312 -0.94 -18.32 -14.34
C GLU A 312 -0.80 -17.50 -13.06
N LEU A 313 -1.88 -16.80 -12.70
CA LEU A 313 -1.95 -16.03 -11.47
C LEU A 313 -3.11 -16.52 -10.61
N MET A 314 -2.92 -16.54 -9.30
CA MET A 314 -4.03 -16.57 -8.37
C MET A 314 -4.09 -15.22 -7.66
N VAL A 315 -5.16 -14.45 -7.90
CA VAL A 315 -5.40 -13.16 -7.25
C VAL A 315 -6.56 -13.32 -6.28
N VAL A 316 -6.39 -12.83 -5.05
CA VAL A 316 -7.45 -12.77 -4.05
C VAL A 316 -7.84 -11.32 -3.83
N THR A 317 -9.14 -11.03 -3.78
CA THR A 317 -9.63 -9.67 -3.54
C THR A 317 -10.82 -9.64 -2.59
N THR A 318 -10.89 -8.58 -1.79
CA THR A 318 -12.03 -8.25 -0.94
C THR A 318 -12.97 -7.23 -1.58
N ASN A 319 -12.69 -6.79 -2.80
CA ASN A 319 -13.46 -5.78 -3.50
C ASN A 319 -14.68 -6.40 -4.17
N TYR A 320 -15.81 -5.67 -4.17
CA TYR A 320 -17.07 -6.17 -4.74
C TYR A 320 -17.19 -5.88 -6.25
N ASP A 321 -16.61 -4.77 -6.70
CA ASP A 321 -16.64 -4.28 -8.08
C ASP A 321 -15.97 -5.23 -9.08
N ASP A 322 -16.23 -5.03 -10.37
CA ASP A 322 -15.71 -5.89 -11.43
C ASP A 322 -14.54 -5.25 -12.22
N ALA A 323 -13.78 -4.32 -11.62
CA ALA A 323 -12.71 -3.63 -12.33
C ALA A 323 -11.56 -4.57 -12.74
N LEU A 324 -11.20 -5.54 -11.88
CA LEU A 324 -10.18 -6.53 -12.21
C LEU A 324 -10.65 -7.41 -13.36
N GLU A 325 -11.87 -7.95 -13.27
CA GLU A 325 -12.50 -8.81 -14.27
C GLU A 325 -12.57 -8.10 -15.63
N ARG A 326 -12.99 -6.82 -15.65
CA ARG A 326 -13.00 -6.02 -16.89
C ARG A 326 -11.61 -5.75 -17.45
N ALA A 327 -10.59 -5.57 -16.60
CA ALA A 327 -9.21 -5.45 -17.07
C ALA A 327 -8.74 -6.74 -17.77
N PHE A 328 -9.04 -7.91 -17.19
CA PHE A 328 -8.76 -9.21 -17.82
C PHE A 328 -9.49 -9.40 -19.14
N HIS A 329 -10.78 -9.08 -19.20
CA HIS A 329 -11.56 -9.12 -20.44
C HIS A 329 -11.01 -8.16 -21.51
N ALA A 330 -10.61 -6.95 -21.15
CA ALA A 330 -10.02 -5.98 -22.07
C ALA A 330 -8.69 -6.47 -22.68
N MET A 331 -7.94 -7.28 -21.94
CA MET A 331 -6.69 -7.91 -22.39
C MET A 331 -6.88 -9.24 -23.12
N ASN A 332 -8.12 -9.73 -23.24
CA ASN A 332 -8.45 -11.07 -23.73
C ASN A 332 -7.76 -12.20 -22.95
N GLU A 333 -7.53 -12.00 -21.64
CA GLU A 333 -6.97 -13.04 -20.77
C GLU A 333 -8.09 -13.87 -20.14
N PRO A 334 -8.11 -15.20 -20.33
CA PRO A 334 -9.10 -16.07 -19.69
C PRO A 334 -8.80 -16.22 -18.20
N PHE A 335 -9.86 -16.24 -17.38
CA PHE A 335 -9.76 -16.48 -15.94
C PHE A 335 -10.95 -17.28 -15.41
N ASP A 336 -10.70 -18.04 -14.35
CA ASP A 336 -11.72 -18.63 -13.49
C ASP A 336 -12.08 -17.62 -12.39
N LEU A 337 -13.38 -17.35 -12.18
CA LEU A 337 -13.86 -16.45 -11.12
C LEU A 337 -14.53 -17.24 -10.01
N VAL A 338 -14.03 -17.13 -8.79
CA VAL A 338 -14.59 -17.80 -7.61
C VAL A 338 -15.09 -16.75 -6.63
N THR A 339 -16.38 -16.75 -6.29
CA THR A 339 -16.99 -15.70 -5.45
C THR A 339 -17.75 -16.27 -4.26
N TYR A 340 -17.65 -15.62 -3.11
CA TYR A 340 -18.36 -16.02 -1.89
C TYR A 340 -19.85 -15.63 -1.94
N ILE A 341 -20.72 -16.51 -1.44
CA ILE A 341 -22.17 -16.31 -1.38
C ILE A 341 -22.57 -15.93 0.05
N ALA A 342 -22.94 -14.67 0.25
CA ALA A 342 -23.26 -14.11 1.57
C ALA A 342 -24.72 -14.36 2.00
N GLU A 343 -25.63 -14.55 1.04
CA GLU A 343 -27.08 -14.59 1.28
C GLU A 343 -27.78 -15.70 0.46
N GLY A 344 -28.99 -16.09 0.87
CA GLY A 344 -29.82 -17.10 0.21
C GLY A 344 -29.53 -18.55 0.62
N GLU A 345 -30.12 -19.53 -0.09
CA GLU A 345 -30.04 -20.95 0.28
C GLU A 345 -28.63 -21.53 0.24
N MET A 346 -27.75 -20.91 -0.55
CA MET A 346 -26.36 -21.33 -0.76
C MET A 346 -25.36 -20.50 0.02
N ARG A 347 -25.84 -19.73 1.00
CA ARG A 347 -25.04 -18.95 1.93
C ARG A 347 -23.89 -19.76 2.53
N GLY A 348 -22.71 -19.15 2.60
CA GLY A 348 -21.50 -19.77 3.15
C GLY A 348 -20.69 -20.58 2.13
N LYS A 349 -21.22 -20.81 0.92
CA LYS A 349 -20.52 -21.52 -0.16
C LYS A 349 -19.89 -20.55 -1.15
N PHE A 350 -19.13 -21.09 -2.09
CA PHE A 350 -18.55 -20.36 -3.21
C PHE A 350 -19.25 -20.72 -4.53
N MET A 351 -19.31 -19.75 -5.43
CA MET A 351 -19.71 -19.90 -6.83
C MET A 351 -18.44 -19.90 -7.69
N HIS A 352 -18.34 -20.81 -8.67
CA HIS A 352 -17.31 -20.75 -9.71
C HIS A 352 -17.94 -20.44 -11.06
N THR A 353 -17.46 -19.37 -11.69
CA THR A 353 -17.74 -18.98 -13.07
C THR A 353 -16.51 -19.25 -13.93
N SER A 354 -16.63 -20.17 -14.89
CA SER A 354 -15.55 -20.49 -15.83
C SER A 354 -15.35 -19.38 -16.88
N PRO A 355 -14.24 -19.38 -17.65
CA PRO A 355 -13.95 -18.37 -18.67
C PRO A 355 -15.04 -18.21 -19.75
N ASP A 356 -15.85 -19.25 -19.98
CA ASP A 356 -16.99 -19.23 -20.90
C ASP A 356 -18.27 -18.61 -20.28
N GLY A 357 -18.18 -18.08 -19.05
CA GLY A 357 -19.27 -17.44 -18.32
C GLY A 357 -20.23 -18.39 -17.61
N LYS A 358 -19.98 -19.71 -17.63
CA LYS A 358 -20.85 -20.67 -16.94
C LYS A 358 -20.57 -20.67 -15.43
N ALA A 359 -21.55 -20.21 -14.66
CA ALA A 359 -21.51 -20.21 -13.21
C ALA A 359 -22.13 -21.48 -12.62
N ARG A 360 -21.45 -22.10 -11.66
CA ARG A 360 -21.92 -23.25 -10.88
C ARG A 360 -21.51 -23.15 -9.41
N PRO A 361 -22.39 -23.48 -8.45
CA PRO A 361 -22.03 -23.51 -7.05
C PRO A 361 -21.02 -24.63 -6.77
N ILE A 362 -20.15 -24.39 -5.79
CA ILE A 362 -19.20 -25.38 -5.27
C ILE A 362 -19.86 -26.04 -4.05
N ASP A 363 -20.54 -27.17 -4.28
CA ASP A 363 -21.24 -27.90 -3.21
C ASP A 363 -20.32 -28.74 -2.33
N LYS A 364 -19.27 -29.32 -2.94
CA LYS A 364 -18.31 -30.22 -2.28
C LYS A 364 -16.89 -29.76 -2.63
N PRO A 365 -16.33 -28.79 -1.88
CA PRO A 365 -15.03 -28.19 -2.18
C PRO A 365 -13.90 -29.21 -2.38
N ASN A 366 -13.81 -30.21 -1.49
CA ASN A 366 -12.80 -31.28 -1.56
C ASN A 366 -12.93 -32.23 -2.76
N LYS A 367 -14.07 -32.20 -3.48
CA LYS A 367 -14.30 -33.03 -4.68
C LYS A 367 -14.43 -32.17 -5.94
N TYR A 368 -14.20 -30.87 -5.83
CA TYR A 368 -14.39 -29.95 -6.92
C TYR A 368 -13.18 -29.97 -7.85
N LEU A 369 -13.34 -30.42 -9.09
CA LEU A 369 -12.25 -30.52 -10.08
C LEU A 369 -12.32 -29.43 -11.16
N GLY A 370 -13.11 -28.39 -10.91
CA GLY A 370 -13.38 -27.36 -11.92
C GLY A 370 -12.30 -26.29 -12.08
N LEU A 371 -11.32 -26.26 -11.19
CA LEU A 371 -10.28 -25.25 -11.12
C LEU A 371 -8.92 -25.88 -11.37
N ALA A 372 -8.07 -25.18 -12.10
CA ALA A 372 -6.67 -25.54 -12.33
C ALA A 372 -5.81 -24.27 -12.14
N PRO A 373 -5.51 -23.86 -10.89
CA PRO A 373 -4.80 -22.61 -10.61
C PRO A 373 -3.37 -22.53 -11.16
N ASP A 374 -2.80 -23.68 -11.54
CA ASP A 374 -1.49 -23.78 -12.19
C ASP A 374 -1.58 -23.86 -13.73
N GLU A 375 -2.79 -23.90 -14.31
CA GLU A 375 -3.01 -23.88 -15.77
C GLU A 375 -3.85 -22.68 -16.25
N ARG A 376 -4.63 -22.05 -15.35
CA ARG A 376 -5.42 -20.85 -15.63
C ARG A 376 -5.42 -19.88 -14.47
N THR A 377 -5.44 -18.60 -14.82
CA THR A 377 -5.59 -17.53 -13.84
C THR A 377 -6.90 -17.68 -13.08
N THR A 378 -6.84 -17.55 -11.76
CA THR A 378 -8.01 -17.59 -10.88
C THR A 378 -8.13 -16.26 -10.11
N ILE A 379 -9.31 -15.65 -10.17
CA ILE A 379 -9.69 -14.51 -9.32
C ILE A 379 -10.63 -15.02 -8.23
N LEU A 380 -10.19 -14.93 -6.97
CA LEU A 380 -10.96 -15.34 -5.80
C LEU A 380 -11.47 -14.11 -5.04
N LYS A 381 -12.80 -13.93 -5.01
CA LYS A 381 -13.49 -12.83 -4.30
C LYS A 381 -14.16 -13.33 -3.04
N ILE A 382 -13.55 -13.03 -1.90
CA ILE A 382 -13.94 -13.60 -0.61
C ILE A 382 -15.02 -12.81 0.13
N HIS A 383 -15.32 -11.58 -0.31
CA HIS A 383 -16.42 -10.76 0.21
C HIS A 383 -17.65 -10.73 -0.70
N GLY A 384 -17.63 -11.49 -1.79
CA GLY A 384 -18.70 -11.51 -2.78
C GLY A 384 -18.39 -10.61 -3.98
N VAL A 385 -19.43 -10.26 -4.73
CA VAL A 385 -19.33 -9.67 -6.06
C VAL A 385 -20.62 -8.94 -6.44
N VAL A 386 -20.51 -7.88 -7.24
CA VAL A 386 -21.63 -7.41 -8.07
C VAL A 386 -21.66 -8.20 -9.39
N ASP A 387 -22.75 -8.90 -9.69
CA ASP A 387 -22.93 -9.54 -10.99
C ASP A 387 -23.73 -8.60 -11.90
N ARG A 388 -23.05 -8.00 -12.87
CA ARG A 388 -23.68 -7.05 -13.82
C ARG A 388 -24.85 -7.67 -14.59
N ASN A 389 -24.79 -8.97 -14.85
CA ASN A 389 -25.73 -9.69 -15.72
C ASN A 389 -26.87 -10.35 -14.93
N ASN A 390 -26.63 -10.73 -13.67
CA ASN A 390 -27.61 -11.44 -12.86
C ASN A 390 -27.66 -10.91 -11.43
N ARG A 391 -28.66 -10.07 -11.14
CA ARG A 391 -28.90 -9.51 -9.81
C ARG A 391 -29.08 -10.57 -8.72
N ALA A 392 -29.61 -11.76 -9.05
CA ALA A 392 -29.78 -12.83 -8.06
C ALA A 392 -28.45 -13.42 -7.57
N ARG A 393 -27.33 -13.05 -8.19
CA ARG A 393 -25.98 -13.47 -7.82
C ARG A 393 -25.17 -12.38 -7.13
N ASP A 394 -25.75 -11.20 -6.91
CA ASP A 394 -25.10 -10.18 -6.09
C ASP A 394 -24.88 -10.71 -4.68
N SER A 395 -23.70 -10.45 -4.14
CA SER A 395 -23.27 -10.94 -2.83
C SER A 395 -22.32 -9.94 -2.20
N TYR A 396 -22.61 -9.52 -0.97
CA TYR A 396 -21.82 -8.51 -0.27
C TYR A 396 -21.62 -8.89 1.19
N VAL A 397 -20.41 -9.21 1.62
CA VAL A 397 -20.07 -9.37 3.06
C VAL A 397 -19.74 -8.00 3.65
N ILE A 398 -20.77 -7.27 4.08
CA ILE A 398 -20.65 -5.84 4.41
C ILE A 398 -21.30 -5.42 5.73
N THR A 399 -22.24 -6.20 6.27
CA THR A 399 -22.93 -5.92 7.54
C THR A 399 -22.28 -6.70 8.69
N GLU A 400 -22.55 -6.30 9.94
CA GLU A 400 -22.06 -7.04 11.12
C GLU A 400 -22.55 -8.49 11.10
N ASP A 401 -23.83 -8.69 10.77
CA ASP A 401 -24.43 -10.03 10.66
C ASP A 401 -23.71 -10.88 9.61
N HIS A 402 -23.37 -10.32 8.44
CA HIS A 402 -22.63 -11.07 7.42
C HIS A 402 -21.26 -11.52 7.93
N TYR A 403 -20.54 -10.67 8.66
CA TYR A 403 -19.25 -11.04 9.22
C TYR A 403 -19.37 -12.01 10.40
N ILE A 404 -20.39 -11.88 11.24
CA ILE A 404 -20.69 -12.86 12.31
C ILE A 404 -20.96 -14.22 11.68
N ASP A 405 -21.77 -14.27 10.63
CA ASP A 405 -22.05 -15.52 9.93
C ASP A 405 -20.81 -16.07 9.22
N TYR A 406 -20.03 -15.20 8.59
CA TYR A 406 -18.71 -15.53 8.02
C TYR A 406 -17.79 -16.14 9.08
N LEU A 407 -17.89 -15.72 10.35
CA LEU A 407 -17.16 -16.25 11.53
C LEU A 407 -17.80 -17.48 12.18
N ALA A 408 -19.11 -17.67 12.05
CA ALA A 408 -19.85 -18.75 12.70
C ALA A 408 -19.69 -20.10 11.98
N HIS A 409 -19.48 -20.10 10.66
CA HIS A 409 -19.23 -21.34 9.91
C HIS A 409 -17.93 -22.00 10.39
N LYS A 410 -17.88 -23.32 10.58
CA LYS A 410 -16.62 -23.98 10.95
C LYS A 410 -15.68 -23.95 9.74
N ASP A 411 -14.75 -22.99 9.75
CA ASP A 411 -13.55 -22.92 8.89
C ASP A 411 -13.81 -22.64 7.39
N ILE A 412 -13.58 -21.38 6.97
CA ILE A 412 -13.66 -20.97 5.55
C ILE A 412 -12.69 -21.74 4.67
N ALA A 413 -11.55 -22.17 5.20
CA ALA A 413 -10.63 -23.00 4.45
C ALA A 413 -11.34 -24.28 3.96
N GLN A 414 -12.25 -24.86 4.76
CA GLN A 414 -13.00 -26.05 4.36
C GLN A 414 -14.08 -25.79 3.28
N GLN A 415 -14.43 -24.52 3.05
CA GLN A 415 -15.35 -24.10 1.99
C GLN A 415 -14.63 -23.79 0.67
N LEU A 416 -13.31 -23.59 0.69
CA LEU A 416 -12.51 -23.37 -0.51
C LEU A 416 -12.11 -24.71 -1.15
N PRO A 417 -12.10 -24.80 -2.49
CA PRO A 417 -11.54 -25.95 -3.20
C PRO A 417 -10.09 -26.24 -2.80
N ALA A 418 -9.76 -27.52 -2.67
CA ALA A 418 -8.45 -27.98 -2.21
C ALA A 418 -7.29 -27.44 -3.06
N GLN A 419 -7.50 -27.26 -4.37
CA GLN A 419 -6.49 -26.73 -5.29
C GLN A 419 -6.10 -25.28 -4.95
N LEU A 420 -7.06 -24.45 -4.51
CA LEU A 420 -6.77 -23.07 -4.12
C LEU A 420 -5.97 -23.03 -2.83
N LEU A 421 -6.34 -23.86 -1.85
CA LEU A 421 -5.62 -23.96 -0.58
C LEU A 421 -4.20 -24.50 -0.78
N GLU A 422 -4.04 -25.52 -1.62
CA GLU A 422 -2.74 -26.08 -1.98
C GLU A 422 -1.86 -25.00 -2.60
N LYS A 423 -2.37 -24.28 -3.60
CA LYS A 423 -1.66 -23.16 -4.22
C LYS A 423 -1.20 -22.12 -3.18
N MET A 424 -2.11 -21.69 -2.32
CA MET A 424 -1.81 -20.73 -1.24
C MET A 424 -0.77 -21.25 -0.26
N SER A 425 -0.77 -22.56 0.05
CA SER A 425 0.17 -23.16 1.01
C SER A 425 1.63 -23.18 0.53
N TRP A 426 1.83 -23.06 -0.78
CA TRP A 426 3.13 -23.08 -1.46
C TRP A 426 3.52 -21.72 -2.08
N SER A 427 2.82 -20.64 -1.70
CA SER A 427 3.00 -19.31 -2.28
C SER A 427 3.39 -18.26 -1.23
N HIS A 428 4.16 -17.28 -1.67
CA HIS A 428 4.31 -16.00 -1.02
C HIS A 428 3.04 -15.16 -1.12
N PHE A 429 2.83 -14.23 -0.19
CA PHE A 429 1.69 -13.33 -0.20
C PHE A 429 2.11 -11.88 -0.42
N LEU A 430 1.36 -11.17 -1.26
CA LEU A 430 1.58 -9.74 -1.51
C LEU A 430 0.28 -8.97 -1.27
N PHE A 431 0.18 -8.31 -0.11
CA PHE A 431 -0.98 -7.50 0.27
C PHE A 431 -0.84 -6.08 -0.29
N LEU A 432 -1.82 -5.66 -1.11
CA LEU A 432 -1.86 -4.37 -1.79
C LEU A 432 -3.17 -3.66 -1.47
N GLY A 433 -3.09 -2.41 -1.02
CA GLY A 433 -4.27 -1.58 -0.79
C GLY A 433 -5.19 -2.05 0.34
N TYR A 434 -4.65 -2.74 1.33
CA TYR A 434 -5.37 -3.03 2.56
C TYR A 434 -5.12 -1.93 3.59
N SER A 435 -6.21 -1.53 4.25
CA SER A 435 -6.15 -0.80 5.51
C SER A 435 -6.48 -1.78 6.63
N LEU A 436 -5.61 -1.97 7.62
CA LEU A 436 -5.97 -2.76 8.80
C LEU A 436 -6.89 -2.03 9.79
N ARG A 437 -7.34 -0.80 9.46
CA ARG A 437 -8.50 -0.19 10.13
C ARG A 437 -9.71 -1.12 10.07
N ASP A 438 -9.85 -1.81 8.94
CA ASP A 438 -10.88 -2.81 8.78
C ASP A 438 -10.43 -4.13 9.45
N TRP A 439 -11.08 -4.46 10.56
CA TRP A 439 -10.89 -5.74 11.26
C TRP A 439 -11.22 -6.96 10.40
N ASN A 440 -11.93 -6.76 9.29
CA ASN A 440 -12.32 -7.82 8.35
C ASN A 440 -11.13 -8.59 7.77
N LEU A 441 -10.02 -7.93 7.44
CA LEU A 441 -8.82 -8.62 6.94
C LEU A 441 -8.22 -9.49 8.04
N ARG A 442 -8.18 -9.01 9.28
CA ARG A 442 -7.68 -9.80 10.42
C ARG A 442 -8.51 -11.06 10.61
N VAL A 443 -9.83 -10.96 10.41
CA VAL A 443 -10.74 -12.10 10.42
C VAL A 443 -10.46 -13.06 9.28
N ILE A 444 -10.35 -12.59 8.04
CA ILE A 444 -10.01 -13.45 6.89
C ILE A 444 -8.69 -14.17 7.12
N LEU A 445 -7.65 -13.44 7.49
CA LEU A 445 -6.32 -14.01 7.69
C LEU A 445 -6.34 -15.06 8.80
N HIS A 446 -7.05 -14.79 9.90
CA HIS A 446 -7.26 -15.76 10.97
C HIS A 446 -8.08 -16.97 10.50
N ARG A 447 -9.00 -16.81 9.55
CA ARG A 447 -9.87 -17.91 9.11
C ARG A 447 -9.23 -18.79 8.05
N ILE A 448 -8.33 -18.25 7.24
CA ILE A 448 -7.58 -19.03 6.25
C ILE A 448 -6.32 -19.65 6.88
N TRP A 449 -5.63 -18.94 7.80
CA TRP A 449 -4.33 -19.37 8.34
C TRP A 449 -4.24 -19.44 9.88
N GLY A 450 -5.30 -19.10 10.62
CA GLY A 450 -5.26 -19.08 12.08
C GLY A 450 -4.30 -18.04 12.65
N GLU A 451 -3.68 -18.39 13.78
CA GLU A 451 -2.57 -17.64 14.39
C GLU A 451 -1.18 -18.11 13.91
N GLN A 452 -1.13 -19.04 12.94
CA GLN A 452 0.14 -19.54 12.44
C GLN A 452 0.86 -18.48 11.61
N LYS A 453 2.18 -18.46 11.72
CA LYS A 453 3.04 -17.71 10.80
C LYS A 453 2.92 -18.27 9.39
N PHE A 454 3.00 -17.41 8.38
CA PHE A 454 3.06 -17.86 7.01
C PHE A 454 4.32 -18.73 6.81
N LYS A 455 4.18 -19.85 6.10
CA LYS A 455 5.32 -20.72 5.76
C LYS A 455 6.29 -20.06 4.79
N TYR A 456 5.76 -19.21 3.93
CA TYR A 456 6.47 -18.43 2.91
C TYR A 456 6.45 -16.95 3.28
N LYS A 457 7.39 -16.18 2.74
CA LYS A 457 7.42 -14.72 2.95
C LYS A 457 6.10 -14.06 2.53
N ALA A 458 5.72 -13.04 3.28
CA ALA A 458 4.57 -12.21 2.98
C ALA A 458 4.98 -10.73 3.08
N TRP A 459 4.43 -9.91 2.18
CA TRP A 459 4.71 -8.48 2.12
C TRP A 459 3.40 -7.69 2.13
N ALA A 460 3.40 -6.56 2.82
CA ALA A 460 2.29 -5.60 2.78
C ALA A 460 2.81 -4.25 2.29
N VAL A 461 2.26 -3.76 1.18
CA VAL A 461 2.58 -2.43 0.65
C VAL A 461 1.62 -1.43 1.26
N SER A 462 2.18 -0.48 2.00
CA SER A 462 1.42 0.54 2.70
C SER A 462 2.04 1.91 2.43
N ASP A 463 1.21 2.83 1.95
CA ASP A 463 1.59 4.24 1.83
C ASP A 463 1.34 4.92 3.17
N LEU A 464 2.36 4.95 4.03
CA LEU A 464 2.25 5.57 5.34
C LEU A 464 2.05 7.10 5.29
N ASN A 465 2.01 7.71 4.09
CA ASN A 465 2.09 9.15 3.92
C ASN A 465 1.00 9.75 3.01
N PHE A 466 0.13 8.95 2.38
CA PHE A 466 -1.02 9.50 1.68
C PHE A 466 -2.05 9.95 2.73
N MET A 467 -2.20 11.25 2.91
CA MET A 467 -3.16 11.92 3.81
C MET A 467 -2.74 12.16 5.27
N GLY A 468 -1.47 11.97 5.64
CA GLY A 468 -1.00 12.32 6.99
C GLY A 468 -1.58 11.44 8.11
N GLU A 469 -2.22 10.32 7.75
CA GLU A 469 -2.64 9.31 8.69
C GLU A 469 -1.49 8.32 8.88
N LYS A 470 -0.86 8.36 10.06
CA LYS A 470 0.07 7.29 10.44
C LYS A 470 -0.69 5.96 10.43
N PRO A 471 -0.05 4.86 9.98
CA PRO A 471 -0.59 3.53 10.20
C PRO A 471 -0.83 3.39 11.70
N LEU A 472 -2.01 2.89 12.07
CA LEU A 472 -2.31 2.72 13.48
C LEU A 472 -1.25 1.78 14.06
N PRO A 473 -0.72 2.05 15.25
CA PRO A 473 0.32 1.22 15.81
C PRO A 473 -0.04 -0.30 15.86
N LEU A 474 -1.33 -0.60 16.14
CA LEU A 474 -1.92 -1.94 16.06
C LEU A 474 -1.73 -2.64 14.70
N GLU A 475 -1.72 -1.90 13.59
CA GLU A 475 -1.54 -2.43 12.24
C GLU A 475 -0.11 -2.92 12.02
N GLN A 476 0.88 -2.15 12.47
CA GLN A 476 2.28 -2.55 12.40
C GLN A 476 2.53 -3.80 13.24
N GLU A 477 1.98 -3.82 14.45
CA GLU A 477 2.15 -4.96 15.35
C GLU A 477 1.42 -6.21 14.83
N PHE A 478 0.23 -6.07 14.26
CA PHE A 478 -0.49 -7.20 13.66
C PHE A 478 0.31 -7.85 12.53
N TRP A 479 0.89 -7.06 11.62
CA TRP A 479 1.72 -7.59 10.53
C TRP A 479 3.02 -8.21 11.06
N ARG A 480 3.67 -7.57 12.04
CA ARG A 480 4.88 -8.07 12.69
C ARG A 480 4.66 -9.44 13.35
N LEU A 481 3.54 -9.63 14.06
CA LEU A 481 3.20 -10.91 14.69
C LEU A 481 3.04 -12.04 13.67
N ARG A 482 2.66 -11.72 12.43
CA ARG A 482 2.48 -12.66 11.32
C ARG A 482 3.72 -12.80 10.42
N ASP A 483 4.83 -12.14 10.77
CA ASP A 483 6.08 -12.15 9.99
C ASP A 483 5.89 -11.58 8.57
N VAL A 484 5.11 -10.49 8.46
CA VAL A 484 4.84 -9.78 7.21
C VAL A 484 5.72 -8.54 7.12
N ASP A 485 6.52 -8.47 6.05
CA ASP A 485 7.42 -7.36 5.76
C ASP A 485 6.62 -6.15 5.22
N ILE A 486 6.74 -4.99 5.87
CA ILE A 486 6.04 -3.77 5.46
C ILE A 486 6.88 -2.97 4.46
N ILE A 487 6.37 -2.83 3.24
CA ILE A 487 6.96 -2.00 2.19
C ILE A 487 6.31 -0.61 2.24
N LYS A 488 7.06 0.37 2.75
CA LYS A 488 6.61 1.75 2.94
C LYS A 488 6.69 2.53 1.63
N MET A 489 5.69 2.41 0.77
CA MET A 489 5.70 3.00 -0.58
C MET A 489 4.27 3.30 -1.06
N PRO A 490 4.04 4.43 -1.75
CA PRO A 490 2.81 4.65 -2.53
C PRO A 490 2.53 3.48 -3.46
N LEU A 491 1.27 3.06 -3.56
CA LEU A 491 0.89 1.94 -4.40
C LEU A 491 1.15 2.21 -5.89
N ASP A 492 1.01 3.46 -6.33
CA ASP A 492 1.36 3.89 -7.69
C ASP A 492 2.82 3.58 -8.03
N ASP A 493 3.75 4.05 -7.19
CA ASP A 493 5.18 3.78 -7.39
C ASP A 493 5.48 2.29 -7.31
N TYR A 494 4.84 1.58 -6.40
CA TYR A 494 5.08 0.16 -6.20
C TYR A 494 4.69 -0.65 -7.44
N VAL A 495 3.53 -0.35 -8.03
CA VAL A 495 3.06 -1.00 -9.25
C VAL A 495 3.97 -0.65 -10.42
N GLU A 496 4.37 0.61 -10.57
CA GLU A 496 5.28 1.05 -11.64
C GLU A 496 6.65 0.35 -11.51
N SER A 497 7.27 0.36 -10.33
CA SER A 497 8.54 -0.31 -10.07
C SER A 497 8.47 -1.84 -10.24
N LEU A 498 7.38 -2.47 -9.79
CA LEU A 498 7.19 -3.91 -9.98
C LEU A 498 7.02 -4.25 -11.46
N GLN A 499 6.25 -3.44 -12.20
CA GLN A 499 6.08 -3.60 -13.65
C GLN A 499 7.41 -3.49 -14.39
N GLU A 500 8.18 -2.41 -14.15
CA GLU A 500 9.53 -2.23 -14.72
C GLU A 500 10.41 -3.46 -14.44
N ARG A 501 10.35 -3.99 -13.21
CA ARG A 501 11.16 -5.15 -12.83
C ARG A 501 10.72 -6.42 -13.54
N VAL A 502 9.42 -6.70 -13.62
CA VAL A 502 8.90 -7.86 -14.35
C VAL A 502 9.23 -7.75 -15.84
N GLU A 503 9.11 -6.56 -16.42
CA GLU A 503 9.46 -6.33 -17.83
C GLU A 503 10.95 -6.58 -18.10
N SER A 504 11.81 -6.31 -17.12
CA SER A 504 13.26 -6.57 -17.22
C SER A 504 13.66 -8.04 -17.03
N LEU A 505 12.74 -8.92 -16.62
CA LEU A 505 13.04 -10.34 -16.43
C LEU A 505 13.53 -10.96 -17.73
N LYS A 506 14.72 -11.56 -17.66
CA LYS A 506 15.25 -12.43 -18.70
C LYS A 506 15.11 -13.86 -18.20
N GLN A 507 14.90 -14.81 -19.12
CA GLN A 507 15.23 -16.19 -18.79
C GLN A 507 16.74 -16.23 -18.51
N GLU A 508 17.13 -16.27 -17.24
CA GLU A 508 18.48 -16.72 -16.93
C GLU A 508 18.60 -18.12 -17.52
N GLY A 509 19.60 -18.29 -18.38
CA GLY A 509 19.82 -19.54 -19.08
C GLY A 509 19.87 -20.68 -18.08
N PHE A 510 18.81 -21.48 -18.02
CA PHE A 510 18.97 -22.91 -17.87
C PHE A 510 19.86 -23.32 -19.03
N ALA A 511 21.18 -23.28 -18.80
CA ALA A 511 22.12 -23.98 -19.63
C ALA A 511 21.62 -25.42 -19.62
N ALA A 512 20.98 -25.82 -20.72
CA ALA A 512 20.83 -27.21 -21.08
C ALA A 512 22.24 -27.78 -20.96
N SER A 513 22.50 -28.54 -19.89
CA SER A 513 23.72 -29.31 -19.77
C SER A 513 23.73 -30.28 -20.94
N PRO A 514 24.68 -30.18 -21.88
CA PRO A 514 24.84 -31.19 -22.91
C PRO A 514 25.78 -32.26 -22.35
N SER A 515 25.23 -33.33 -21.80
CA SER A 515 25.90 -34.64 -21.72
C SER A 515 24.89 -35.69 -21.27
N ALA A 516 24.40 -36.51 -22.19
CA ALA A 516 25.03 -37.74 -22.66
C ALA A 516 24.58 -38.95 -21.83
N LEU A 517 23.56 -39.64 -22.34
CA LEU A 517 23.64 -41.08 -22.55
C LEU A 517 22.72 -41.41 -23.72
N SER A 518 23.35 -41.37 -24.89
CA SER A 518 22.91 -42.01 -26.11
C SER A 518 22.55 -43.46 -25.82
N ALA A 519 21.38 -43.86 -26.31
CA ALA A 519 21.01 -45.24 -26.51
C ALA A 519 22.07 -45.91 -27.40
N GLN A 520 22.97 -46.67 -26.77
CA GLN A 520 23.71 -47.70 -27.47
C GLN A 520 22.80 -48.92 -27.58
N GLY A 521 22.49 -49.25 -28.83
CA GLY A 521 21.78 -50.46 -29.20
C GLY A 521 22.51 -51.70 -28.67
N ILE A 522 21.74 -52.59 -28.06
CA ILE A 522 22.10 -54.00 -27.95
C ILE A 522 21.17 -54.73 -28.90
N ALA A 523 21.74 -55.10 -30.04
CA ALA A 523 21.15 -56.04 -30.97
C ALA A 523 20.98 -57.40 -30.27
N ALA A 524 19.77 -57.92 -30.29
CA ALA A 524 19.51 -59.32 -29.96
C ALA A 524 20.07 -60.21 -31.08
N GLN A 525 21.04 -61.06 -30.75
CA GLN A 525 21.33 -62.27 -31.51
C GLN A 525 20.68 -63.48 -30.83
N PRO A 526 20.10 -64.42 -31.60
CA PRO A 526 19.48 -65.62 -31.06
C PRO A 526 20.54 -66.72 -30.89
N ASN A 527 20.72 -67.22 -29.67
CA ASN A 527 21.40 -68.50 -29.46
C ASN A 527 20.38 -69.63 -29.54
N GLY A 528 20.47 -70.41 -30.62
CA GLY A 528 19.95 -71.76 -30.68
C GLY A 528 20.83 -72.73 -29.88
N ALA A 529 20.13 -73.66 -29.21
CA ALA A 529 20.48 -75.04 -28.85
C ALA A 529 21.97 -75.46 -28.71
N GLU A 530 22.32 -76.00 -27.54
CA GLU A 530 22.58 -77.44 -27.33
C GLU A 530 22.91 -77.70 -25.84
N GLY A 531 22.30 -78.75 -25.26
CA GLY A 531 22.50 -79.20 -23.88
C GLY A 531 21.25 -79.78 -23.24
#